data_AF-A0AA87BD93-F1
#
_entry.id   AF-A0AA87BD93-F1
#
_cell.length_a   1.000
_cell.length_b   1.000
_cell.length_c   1.000
_cell.angle_alpha   90.00
_cell.angle_beta   90.00
_cell.angle_gamma   90.00
#
_symmetry.space_group_name_H-M   'P 1'
#
loop_
_entity.id
_entity.type
_entity.pdbx_description
1 polymer ?
#
loop_
_entity_poly.entity_id
_entity_poly.type
_entity_poly.pdbx_seq_one_letter_code
_entity_poly.pdbx_strand_id
1 'polypeptide(L)'
;MWGEDFVSFVSEKVLAVACDVSVENLGVKDIKLRENLWEETDIIVNAAATTKFNERLDVAIGINTMGALNVLNFAKNCSKLQILLHISTGTQLCMDTIQFVFG
;
A
#
# COMPACT_ATOMS: atom_id res chain seq x y z
N MET A 1 5.65 -22.26 -20.05
CA MET A 1 5.41 -20.94 -20.67
C MET A 1 3.99 -20.57 -20.38
N TRP A 2 3.74 -19.36 -19.87
CA TRP A 2 2.37 -18.84 -19.72
C TRP A 2 1.76 -18.76 -21.13
N GLY A 3 0.50 -19.20 -21.29
CA GLY A 3 -0.15 -19.25 -22.61
C GLY A 3 -0.24 -17.88 -23.29
N GLU A 4 -0.46 -17.85 -24.60
CA GLU A 4 -0.48 -16.62 -25.42
C GLU A 4 -1.48 -15.57 -24.88
N ASP A 5 -2.55 -16.00 -24.22
CA ASP A 5 -3.59 -15.12 -23.67
C ASP A 5 -3.26 -14.50 -22.30
N PHE A 6 -2.17 -14.90 -21.65
CA PHE A 6 -1.85 -14.46 -20.29
C PHE A 6 -1.67 -12.93 -20.18
N VAL A 7 -1.06 -12.32 -21.20
CA VAL A 7 -0.81 -10.88 -21.20
C VAL A 7 -2.11 -10.09 -21.29
N SER A 8 -3.02 -10.48 -22.20
CA SER A 8 -4.34 -9.84 -22.34
C SER A 8 -5.13 -9.94 -21.03
N PHE A 9 -5.16 -11.14 -20.45
CA PHE A 9 -5.86 -11.40 -19.19
C PHE A 9 -5.38 -10.50 -18.04
N VAL A 10 -4.07 -10.28 -17.90
CA VAL A 10 -3.53 -9.40 -16.86
C VAL A 10 -3.87 -7.94 -17.14
N SER A 11 -3.71 -7.48 -18.38
CA SER A 11 -3.99 -6.08 -18.76
C SER A 11 -5.44 -5.67 -18.57
N GLU A 12 -6.39 -6.61 -18.67
CA GLU A 12 -7.82 -6.35 -18.41
C GLU A 12 -8.16 -6.20 -16.92
N LYS A 13 -7.31 -6.71 -16.02
CA LYS A 13 -7.61 -6.81 -14.58
C LYS A 13 -6.70 -5.99 -13.69
N VAL A 14 -5.53 -5.60 -14.18
CA VAL A 14 -4.47 -4.96 -13.39
C VAL A 14 -4.16 -3.60 -13.98
N LEU A 15 -4.40 -2.56 -13.18
CA LEU A 15 -3.91 -1.22 -13.44
C LEU A 15 -2.66 -0.96 -12.59
N ALA A 16 -1.51 -0.80 -13.23
CA ALA A 16 -0.29 -0.38 -12.55
C ALA A 16 -0.30 1.13 -12.33
N VAL A 17 -0.12 1.55 -11.08
CA VAL A 17 -0.02 2.96 -10.69
C VAL A 17 1.34 3.21 -10.05
N ALA A 18 2.07 4.20 -10.56
CA ALA A 18 3.32 4.62 -9.93
C ALA A 18 3.01 5.29 -8.58
N CYS A 19 3.56 4.74 -7.50
CA CYS A 19 3.33 5.22 -6.14
C CYS A 19 4.57 5.07 -5.26
N ASP A 20 4.60 5.83 -4.16
CA ASP A 20 5.59 5.76 -3.08
C ASP A 20 4.86 5.97 -1.75
N VAL A 21 4.87 4.95 -0.89
CA VAL A 21 4.18 5.00 0.40
C VAL A 21 4.79 6.02 1.36
N SER A 22 6.07 6.37 1.21
CA SER A 22 6.76 7.28 2.12
C SER A 22 6.29 8.74 2.01
N VAL A 23 5.46 9.07 1.01
CA VAL A 23 4.93 10.41 0.77
C VAL A 23 3.41 10.45 0.80
N GLU A 24 2.88 11.66 1.00
CA GLU A 24 1.43 11.89 1.02
C GLU A 24 0.74 11.44 -0.27
N ASN A 25 -0.51 11.00 -0.13
CA ASN A 25 -1.32 10.51 -1.25
C ASN A 25 -0.64 9.42 -2.08
N LEU A 26 0.31 8.69 -1.46
CA LEU A 26 1.11 7.65 -2.07
C LEU A 26 1.90 8.14 -3.30
N GLY A 27 2.14 9.45 -3.42
CA GLY A 27 2.85 10.03 -4.56
C GLY A 27 2.05 10.07 -5.86
N VAL A 28 0.75 9.73 -5.83
CA VAL A 28 -0.13 9.81 -7.01
C VAL A 28 -0.41 11.28 -7.31
N LYS A 29 0.26 11.80 -8.35
CA LYS A 29 0.19 13.23 -8.74
C LYS A 29 -1.03 13.56 -9.59
N ASP A 30 -1.54 12.60 -10.36
CA ASP A 30 -2.75 12.80 -11.15
C ASP A 30 -3.97 12.82 -10.21
N ILE A 31 -4.60 13.99 -10.13
CA ILE A 31 -5.74 14.26 -9.24
C ILE A 31 -6.94 13.40 -9.62
N LYS A 32 -7.25 13.30 -10.92
CA LYS A 32 -8.43 12.54 -11.39
C LYS A 32 -8.25 11.05 -11.15
N LEU A 33 -7.05 10.54 -11.42
CA LEU A 33 -6.74 9.14 -11.11
C LEU A 33 -6.90 8.87 -9.62
N ARG A 34 -6.40 9.77 -8.77
CA ARG A 34 -6.49 9.61 -7.32
C ARG A 34 -7.93 9.65 -6.80
N GLU A 35 -8.75 10.57 -7.30
CA GLU A 35 -10.18 10.64 -6.97
C GLU A 35 -10.90 9.33 -7.38
N ASN A 36 -10.65 8.83 -8.59
CA ASN A 36 -11.19 7.55 -9.03
C ASN A 36 -10.75 6.39 -8.11
N LEU A 37 -9.49 6.37 -7.68
CA LEU A 37 -9.03 5.34 -6.73
C LEU A 37 -9.77 5.44 -5.39
N TRP A 38 -10.02 6.64 -4.86
CA TRP A 38 -10.81 6.81 -3.64
C TRP A 38 -12.26 6.34 -3.81
N GLU A 39 -12.87 6.61 -4.96
CA GLU A 39 -14.26 6.25 -5.22
C GLU A 39 -14.47 4.76 -5.49
N GLU A 40 -13.48 4.05 -6.04
CA GLU A 40 -13.63 2.66 -6.50
C GLU A 40 -12.91 1.61 -5.63
N THR A 41 -12.16 2.02 -4.60
CA THR A 41 -11.43 1.06 -3.76
C THR A 41 -12.29 0.48 -2.63
N ASP A 42 -12.60 -0.81 -2.71
CA ASP A 42 -13.27 -1.57 -1.64
C ASP A 42 -12.28 -2.17 -0.62
N ILE A 43 -11.08 -2.56 -1.05
CA ILE A 43 -10.09 -3.26 -0.22
C ILE A 43 -8.70 -2.69 -0.49
N ILE A 44 -7.95 -2.41 0.59
CA ILE A 44 -6.54 -2.04 0.53
C ILE A 44 -5.71 -3.12 1.23
N VAL A 45 -4.68 -3.62 0.55
CA VAL A 45 -3.66 -4.50 1.14
C VAL A 45 -2.33 -3.77 1.13
N ASN A 46 -1.85 -3.37 2.31
CA ASN A 46 -0.55 -2.73 2.47
C ASN A 46 0.53 -3.75 2.82
N ALA A 47 1.33 -4.09 1.82
CA ALA A 47 2.51 -4.94 1.93
C ALA A 47 3.83 -4.18 1.69
N ALA A 48 3.77 -2.86 1.50
CA ALA A 48 4.96 -2.05 1.21
C ALA A 48 5.79 -1.85 2.48
N ALA A 49 7.03 -2.33 2.45
CA ALA A 49 7.98 -2.22 3.54
C ALA A 49 9.42 -2.32 3.03
N THR A 50 10.38 -1.77 3.77
CA THR A 50 11.78 -2.18 3.70
C THR A 50 12.06 -3.18 4.83
N THR A 51 12.54 -4.36 4.46
CA THR A 51 12.86 -5.46 5.39
C THR A 51 14.35 -5.61 5.65
N LYS A 52 15.15 -4.64 5.20
CA LYS A 52 16.61 -4.67 5.38
C LYS A 52 16.98 -4.32 6.81
N PHE A 53 17.64 -5.24 7.50
CA PHE A 53 18.09 -5.07 8.89
C PHE A 53 19.11 -3.94 9.10
N ASN A 54 19.86 -3.58 8.06
CA ASN A 54 20.86 -2.51 8.08
C ASN A 54 20.43 -1.27 7.27
N GLU A 55 19.13 -1.11 7.03
CA GLU A 55 18.61 0.11 6.40
C GLU A 55 18.87 1.32 7.28
N ARG A 56 19.09 2.48 6.67
CA ARG A 56 19.15 3.71 7.45
C ARG A 56 17.84 3.91 8.20
N LEU A 57 17.94 4.28 9.47
CA LEU A 57 16.77 4.41 10.34
C LEU A 57 15.74 5.40 9.79
N ASP A 58 16.17 6.52 9.23
CA ASP A 58 15.28 7.53 8.65
C ASP A 58 14.51 6.99 7.43
N VAL A 59 15.16 6.19 6.59
CA VAL A 59 14.51 5.49 5.47
C VAL A 59 13.52 4.43 5.98
N ALA A 60 13.93 3.64 6.97
CA ALA A 60 13.07 2.62 7.57
C ALA A 60 11.82 3.22 8.23
N ILE A 61 11.97 4.33 8.96
CA ILE A 61 10.84 5.09 9.54
C ILE A 61 9.96 5.64 8.42
N GLY A 62 10.54 6.23 7.37
CA GLY A 62 9.80 6.78 6.24
C GLY A 62 8.91 5.75 5.55
N ILE A 63 9.41 4.53 5.34
CA ILE A 63 8.67 3.49 4.64
C ILE A 63 7.75 2.70 5.59
N ASN A 64 8.29 2.14 6.67
CA ASN A 64 7.56 1.17 7.48
C ASN A 64 6.60 1.82 8.49
N THR A 65 6.91 3.02 8.96
CA THR A 65 6.09 3.73 9.95
C THR A 65 5.24 4.81 9.28
N MET A 66 5.88 5.79 8.64
CA MET A 66 5.18 6.88 7.98
C MET A 66 4.42 6.37 6.75
N GLY A 67 4.95 5.38 6.04
CA GLY A 67 4.24 4.78 4.91
C GLY A 67 2.95 4.07 5.30
N ALA A 68 2.92 3.35 6.43
CA ALA A 68 1.69 2.79 6.95
C ALA A 68 0.66 3.88 7.32
N LEU A 69 1.11 4.99 7.92
CA LEU A 69 0.27 6.15 8.21
C LEU A 69 -0.28 6.82 6.93
N ASN A 70 0.55 6.97 5.90
CA ASN A 70 0.14 7.54 4.62
C ASN A 70 -0.90 6.67 3.92
N VAL A 71 -0.74 5.34 3.97
CA VAL A 71 -1.75 4.40 3.44
C VAL A 71 -3.05 4.51 4.22
N LEU A 72 -3.00 4.58 5.56
CA LEU A 72 -4.19 4.78 6.38
C LEU A 72 -4.89 6.11 6.05
N ASN A 73 -4.13 7.19 5.87
CA ASN A 73 -4.69 8.48 5.49
C ASN A 73 -5.29 8.47 4.08
N PHE A 74 -4.68 7.77 3.14
CA PHE A 74 -5.26 7.54 1.81
C PHE A 74 -6.59 6.77 1.94
N ALA A 75 -6.59 5.69 2.73
CA ALA A 75 -7.74 4.82 2.97
C ALA A 75 -8.95 5.57 3.54
N LYS A 76 -8.74 6.57 4.42
CA LYS A 76 -9.81 7.42 4.97
C LYS A 76 -10.58 8.23 3.92
N ASN A 77 -9.98 8.49 2.76
CA ASN A 77 -10.66 9.17 1.67
C ASN A 77 -11.46 8.19 0.79
N CYS A 78 -11.24 6.89 0.92
CA CYS A 78 -11.93 5.88 0.13
C CYS A 78 -13.34 5.63 0.67
N SER A 79 -14.37 6.12 -0.03
CA SER A 79 -15.76 6.11 0.46
C SER A 79 -16.40 4.73 0.51
N LYS A 80 -15.94 3.79 -0.34
CA LYS A 80 -16.43 2.39 -0.40
C LYS A 80 -15.58 1.41 0.41
N LEU A 81 -14.52 1.87 1.08
CA LEU A 81 -13.56 0.98 1.72
C LEU A 81 -14.21 0.12 2.80
N GLN A 82 -14.05 -1.20 2.64
CA GLN A 82 -14.54 -2.21 3.57
C GLN A 82 -13.41 -2.75 4.44
N ILE A 83 -12.21 -2.95 3.87
CA ILE A 83 -11.09 -3.59 4.55
C ILE A 83 -9.78 -2.88 4.22
N LEU A 84 -9.02 -2.53 5.27
CA LEU A 84 -7.60 -2.22 5.19
C LEU A 84 -6.81 -3.32 5.89
N LEU A 85 -6.08 -4.13 5.11
CA LEU A 85 -5.19 -5.16 5.59
C LEU A 85 -3.76 -4.64 5.56
N HIS A 86 -3.14 -4.46 6.73
CA HIS A 86 -1.73 -4.11 6.83
C HIS A 86 -0.90 -5.32 7.28
N ILE A 87 0.13 -5.64 6.51
CA ILE A 87 1.08 -6.70 6.82
C ILE A 87 2.23 -6.09 7.62
N SER A 88 2.46 -6.59 8.83
CA SER A 88 3.61 -6.21 9.65
C SER A 88 4.47 -7.43 10.00
N THR A 89 5.74 -7.17 10.33
CA THR A 89 6.69 -8.18 10.83
C THR A 89 7.13 -7.80 12.23
N GLY A 90 7.06 -8.74 13.17
CA GLY A 90 7.37 -8.49 14.57
C GLY A 90 8.87 -8.48 14.87
N THR A 91 9.51 -7.31 14.88
CA THR A 91 10.78 -7.07 15.59
C THR A 91 10.71 -5.89 16.57
N GLN A 92 9.52 -5.61 17.11
CA GLN A 92 9.20 -4.57 18.10
C GLN A 92 9.14 -3.13 17.56
N LEU A 93 7.91 -2.62 17.40
CA LEU A 93 7.48 -1.28 17.83
C LEU A 93 5.95 -1.32 17.87
N CYS A 94 5.37 -1.29 19.07
CA CYS A 94 3.92 -1.28 19.24
C CYS A 94 3.35 0.06 18.74
N MET A 95 2.35 -0.01 17.87
CA MET A 95 1.32 1.02 17.74
C MET A 95 0.01 0.32 17.37
N ASP A 96 -1.03 0.63 18.13
CA ASP A 96 -2.34 0.00 18.08
C ASP A 96 -3.01 0.18 16.70
N THR A 97 -2.93 -0.84 15.86
CA THR A 97 -3.83 -1.07 14.72
C THR A 97 -3.81 -2.57 14.40
N ILE A 98 -4.92 -3.15 13.95
CA ILE A 98 -5.02 -4.57 13.60
C ILE A 98 -3.92 -4.92 12.59
N GLN A 99 -2.91 -5.65 13.05
CA GLN A 99 -1.75 -6.09 12.30
C GLN A 99 -1.77 -7.62 12.25
N PHE A 100 -1.73 -8.21 11.05
CA PHE A 100 -1.43 -9.63 10.91
C PHE A 100 0.08 -9.77 10.84
N VAL A 101 0.66 -10.38 11.89
CA VAL A 101 2.06 -10.79 11.92
C VAL A 101 2.14 -12.17 11.26
N PHE A 102 2.80 -12.26 10.10
CA PHE A 102 3.22 -13.56 9.57
C PHE A 102 4.49 -13.99 10.32
N GLY A 103 4.40 -15.12 11.02
CA GLY A 103 5.51 -15.78 11.70
C GLY A 103 6.40 -16.59 10.77
#